data_AF-A0A1N7C1V5-F1
#
_entry.id   AF-A0A1N7C1V5-F1
#
_cell.length_a   1.000
_cell.length_b   1.000
_cell.length_c   1.000
_cell.angle_alpha   90.00
_cell.angle_beta   90.00
_cell.angle_gamma   90.00
#
_symmetry.space_group_name_H-M   'P 1'
#
loop_
_entity.id
_entity.type
_entity.pdbx_description
1 polymer ?
#
loop_
_entity_poly.entity_id
_entity_poly.type
_entity_poly.pdbx_seq_one_letter_code
_entity_poly.pdbx_strand_id
1 'polypeptide(L)'
;MRRLRGSVWVITETDDAYSMRATRDEFGEISSRYAGSFTVTESQIITLYNEEFYQDVHTEEFEDGEVRDQLTPTDQDVQLFDADLTGATTVLGHATGSLTDGELTVGGDFSGLRSRLENQMENVLAPAITIYTNGDNSSTYELIADIEDDEGSGQFAGSYELTDEEIEALRSGELTVEISTEDHPDGAATGEFVPR
;
A
#
# COMPACT_ATOMS: atom_id res chain seq x y z
N MET A 1 -43.83 24.83 18.19
CA MET A 1 -42.60 24.64 17.41
C MET A 1 -42.14 23.20 17.65
N ARG A 2 -42.24 22.35 16.63
CA ARG A 2 -41.90 20.92 16.71
C ARG A 2 -40.37 20.83 16.66
N ARG A 3 -39.74 20.29 17.70
CA ARG A 3 -38.27 20.13 17.75
C ARG A 3 -37.90 18.94 16.87
N LEU A 4 -37.16 19.17 15.78
CA LEU A 4 -36.60 18.08 14.98
C LEU A 4 -35.52 17.38 15.82
N ARG A 5 -35.70 16.08 16.02
CA ARG A 5 -34.70 15.20 16.62
C ARG A 5 -34.15 14.35 15.47
N GLY A 6 -32.87 14.53 15.16
CA GLY A 6 -32.17 13.79 14.13
C GLY A 6 -30.96 13.09 14.73
N SER A 7 -30.63 11.93 14.16
CA SER A 7 -29.47 11.10 14.47
C SER A 7 -28.73 10.83 13.15
N VAL A 8 -27.40 10.84 13.20
CA VAL A 8 -26.55 10.50 12.06
C VAL A 8 -26.03 9.09 12.29
N TRP A 9 -26.15 8.22 11.30
CA TRP A 9 -25.66 6.85 11.36
C TRP A 9 -24.71 6.61 10.19
N VAL A 10 -23.62 5.90 10.46
CA VAL A 10 -22.86 5.21 9.40
C VAL A 10 -23.37 3.79 9.38
N ILE A 11 -23.86 3.34 8.23
CA ILE A 11 -24.54 2.05 8.08
C ILE A 11 -23.74 1.22 7.07
N THR A 12 -23.48 -0.03 7.41
CA THR A 12 -22.98 -1.03 6.46
C THR A 12 -24.16 -1.79 5.85
N GLU A 13 -24.00 -2.40 4.67
CA GLU A 13 -25.03 -3.31 4.11
C GLU A 13 -25.37 -4.51 5.02
N THR A 14 -24.58 -4.75 6.07
CA THR A 14 -24.79 -5.81 7.08
C THR A 14 -25.57 -5.37 8.34
N ASP A 15 -26.23 -4.21 8.33
CA ASP A 15 -27.00 -3.65 9.48
C ASP A 15 -26.13 -3.24 10.69
N ASP A 16 -24.81 -3.11 10.55
CA ASP A 16 -23.96 -2.54 11.61
C ASP A 16 -24.05 -1.00 11.57
N ALA A 17 -24.88 -0.44 12.44
CA ALA A 17 -25.11 0.99 12.55
C ALA A 17 -24.21 1.65 13.60
N TYR A 18 -23.22 2.43 13.15
CA TYR A 18 -22.40 3.27 14.04
C TYR A 18 -23.10 4.61 14.26
N SER A 19 -23.57 4.85 15.49
CA SER A 19 -24.23 6.10 15.83
C SER A 19 -23.22 7.24 15.96
N MET A 20 -23.36 8.28 15.13
CA MET A 20 -22.70 9.56 15.34
C MET A 20 -23.68 10.54 16.00
N ARG A 21 -23.24 11.14 17.12
CA ARG A 21 -24.04 12.16 17.80
C ARG A 21 -23.83 13.49 17.09
N ALA A 22 -24.89 14.02 16.48
CA ALA A 22 -24.86 15.38 16.00
C ALA A 22 -24.67 16.35 17.19
N THR A 23 -23.73 17.29 17.07
CA THR A 23 -23.59 18.38 18.05
C THR A 23 -24.83 19.26 18.00
N ARG A 24 -25.33 19.63 19.18
CA ARG A 24 -26.40 20.62 19.31
C ARG A 24 -25.77 21.96 19.61
N ASP A 25 -26.27 23.00 18.97
CA ASP A 25 -25.92 24.36 19.38
C ASP A 25 -26.57 24.72 20.74
N GLU A 26 -26.28 25.92 21.23
CA GLU A 26 -26.82 26.43 22.49
C GLU A 26 -28.35 26.59 22.51
N PHE A 27 -29.00 26.51 21.34
CA PHE A 27 -30.45 26.59 21.17
C PHE A 27 -31.11 25.22 20.99
N GLY A 28 -30.30 24.15 20.90
CA GLY A 28 -30.78 22.78 20.75
C GLY A 28 -31.11 22.38 19.32
N GLU A 29 -30.73 23.20 18.33
CA GLU A 29 -30.77 22.85 16.91
C GLU A 29 -29.60 21.93 16.55
N ILE A 30 -29.82 21.07 15.56
CA ILE A 30 -28.78 20.18 15.05
C ILE A 30 -27.78 21.06 14.28
N SER A 31 -26.55 21.16 14.77
CA SER A 31 -25.51 21.88 14.03
C SER A 31 -25.22 21.14 12.72
N SER A 32 -25.00 21.86 11.62
CA SER A 32 -24.67 21.34 10.29
C SER A 32 -23.32 20.61 10.19
N ARG A 33 -22.67 20.32 11.33
CA ARG A 33 -21.43 19.56 11.42
C ARG A 33 -21.62 18.41 12.40
N TYR A 34 -21.28 17.21 11.95
CA TYR A 34 -21.15 16.01 12.77
C TYR A 34 -19.71 15.52 12.64
N ALA A 35 -19.16 14.99 13.73
CA ALA A 35 -17.83 14.40 13.77
C ALA A 35 -17.87 13.18 14.69
N GLY A 36 -17.20 12.12 14.29
CA GLY A 36 -17.11 10.88 15.03
C GLY A 36 -15.95 10.04 14.52
N SER A 37 -15.56 9.07 15.32
CA SER A 37 -14.58 8.07 14.94
C SER A 37 -15.09 6.72 15.44
N PHE A 38 -14.98 5.70 14.61
CA PHE A 38 -15.29 4.33 14.97
C PHE A 38 -14.17 3.43 14.45
N THR A 39 -13.96 2.31 15.13
CA THR A 39 -13.04 1.27 14.66
C THR A 39 -13.80 0.37 13.71
N VAL A 40 -13.24 0.16 12.53
CA VAL A 40 -13.74 -0.78 11.53
C VAL A 40 -12.98 -2.09 11.58
N THR A 41 -13.62 -3.18 11.17
CA THR A 41 -12.97 -4.48 10.96
C THR A 41 -12.31 -4.57 9.58
N GLU A 42 -11.41 -5.52 9.36
CA GLU A 42 -10.83 -5.81 8.03
C GLU A 42 -11.91 -6.05 6.97
N SER A 43 -12.96 -6.80 7.30
CA SER A 43 -14.09 -7.03 6.39
C SER A 43 -14.83 -5.75 6.01
N GLN A 44 -14.92 -4.77 6.92
CA GLN A 44 -15.55 -3.48 6.67
C GLN A 44 -14.65 -2.54 5.87
N ILE A 45 -13.32 -2.69 5.97
CA ILE A 45 -12.37 -2.00 5.10
C ILE A 45 -12.59 -2.45 3.64
N ILE A 46 -12.79 -3.75 3.40
CA ILE A 46 -13.12 -4.27 2.06
C ILE A 46 -14.43 -3.66 1.54
N THR A 47 -15.48 -3.61 2.36
CA THR A 47 -16.76 -2.95 2.02
C THR A 47 -16.58 -1.45 1.72
N LEU A 48 -15.66 -0.77 2.40
CA LEU A 48 -15.35 0.65 2.13
C LEU A 48 -14.68 0.83 0.76
N TYR A 49 -13.71 -0.03 0.43
CA TYR A 49 -13.05 0.01 -0.89
C TYR A 49 -13.95 -0.41 -2.04
N ASN A 50 -14.94 -1.28 -1.79
CA ASN A 50 -15.96 -1.63 -2.79
C ASN A 50 -17.01 -0.52 -3.01
N GLU A 51 -16.88 0.63 -2.37
CA GLU A 51 -17.89 1.71 -2.39
C GLU A 51 -19.27 1.21 -1.90
N GLU A 52 -19.28 0.36 -0.88
CA GLU A 52 -20.50 -0.20 -0.26
C GLU A 52 -20.77 0.40 1.14
N PHE A 53 -20.00 1.43 1.55
CA PHE A 53 -20.16 2.16 2.81
C PHE A 53 -20.84 3.51 2.64
N TYR A 54 -21.92 3.77 3.38
CA TYR A 54 -22.68 5.02 3.25
C TYR A 54 -22.93 5.70 4.59
N GLN A 55 -23.04 7.03 4.53
CA GLN A 55 -23.60 7.82 5.62
C GLN A 55 -25.09 8.07 5.33
N ASP A 56 -25.93 7.82 6.32
CA ASP A 56 -27.36 8.13 6.26
C ASP A 56 -27.75 9.05 7.43
N VAL A 57 -28.47 10.11 7.09
CA VAL A 57 -28.98 11.11 8.04
C VAL A 57 -30.49 10.99 8.10
N HIS A 58 -31.01 10.67 9.28
CA HIS A 58 -32.45 10.49 9.52
C HIS A 58 -32.98 11.49 10.54
N THR A 59 -34.28 11.79 10.45
CA THR A 59 -35.04 12.49 11.49
C THR A 59 -36.21 11.63 11.97
N GLU A 60 -36.78 11.95 13.15
CA GLU A 60 -38.02 11.29 13.63
C GLU A 60 -39.20 11.41 12.64
N GLU A 61 -39.15 12.33 11.66
CA GLU A 61 -40.19 12.51 10.66
C GLU A 61 -39.93 11.73 9.36
N PHE A 62 -38.68 11.33 9.11
CA PHE A 62 -38.23 10.58 7.94
C PHE A 62 -37.29 9.44 8.38
N GLU A 63 -37.90 8.39 8.92
CA GLU A 63 -37.17 7.22 9.45
C GLU A 63 -36.41 6.46 8.35
N ASP A 64 -36.84 6.54 7.09
CA ASP A 64 -36.21 5.85 5.95
C ASP A 64 -34.95 6.56 5.41
N GLY A 65 -34.66 7.79 5.85
CA GLY A 65 -33.47 8.57 5.46
C GLY A 65 -33.84 9.87 4.76
N GLU A 66 -33.27 10.98 5.23
CA GLU A 66 -33.48 12.32 4.67
C GLU A 66 -32.35 12.71 3.70
N VAL A 67 -31.11 12.27 3.97
CA VAL A 67 -29.93 12.48 3.12
C VAL A 67 -29.04 11.24 3.19
N ARG A 68 -28.74 10.66 2.02
CA ARG A 68 -27.76 9.59 1.85
C ARG A 68 -26.60 10.10 1.03
N ASP A 69 -25.40 9.74 1.47
CA ASP A 69 -24.18 10.06 0.75
C ASP A 69 -23.21 8.88 0.85
N GLN A 70 -22.53 8.61 -0.26
CA GLN A 70 -21.61 7.50 -0.37
C GLN A 70 -20.28 7.90 0.27
N LEU A 71 -19.73 7.06 1.14
CA LEU A 71 -18.35 7.25 1.58
C LEU A 71 -17.45 6.66 0.50
N THR A 72 -16.83 7.54 -0.27
CA THR A 72 -15.74 7.16 -1.17
C THR A 72 -14.43 7.40 -0.42
N PRO A 73 -13.61 6.37 -0.16
CA PRO A 73 -12.26 6.58 0.34
C PRO A 73 -11.56 7.55 -0.62
N THR A 74 -11.12 8.69 -0.10
CA THR A 74 -10.58 9.78 -0.90
C THR A 74 -9.08 9.81 -0.80
N ASP A 75 -8.41 8.67 -0.94
CA ASP A 75 -6.96 8.68 -1.00
C ASP A 75 -6.49 7.66 -2.03
N GLN A 76 -5.98 8.17 -3.15
CA GLN A 76 -4.78 7.56 -3.71
C GLN A 76 -3.65 7.87 -2.72
N ASP A 77 -3.64 7.15 -1.60
CA ASP A 77 -2.59 7.22 -0.59
C ASP A 77 -1.34 6.59 -1.20
N VAL A 78 -0.59 7.43 -1.91
CA VAL A 78 0.72 7.05 -2.44
C VAL A 78 1.66 6.91 -1.24
N GLN A 79 1.90 5.67 -0.82
CA GLN A 79 2.88 5.37 0.22
C GLN A 79 4.26 5.22 -0.43
N LEU A 80 5.26 5.91 0.13
CA LEU A 80 6.62 5.94 -0.41
C LEU A 80 7.57 5.14 0.48
N PHE A 81 8.48 4.41 -0.16
CA PHE A 81 9.46 3.56 0.48
C PHE A 81 10.83 3.79 -0.14
N ASP A 82 11.87 3.62 0.67
CA ASP A 82 13.27 3.65 0.24
C ASP A 82 13.94 2.36 0.70
N ALA A 83 14.89 1.84 -0.08
CA ALA A 83 15.76 0.74 0.30
C ALA A 83 17.19 1.08 -0.13
N ASP A 84 18.12 1.09 0.81
CA ASP A 84 19.55 1.19 0.50
C ASP A 84 20.12 -0.22 0.32
N LEU A 85 20.62 -0.52 -0.88
CA LEU A 85 21.17 -1.82 -1.19
C LEU A 85 22.63 -1.87 -0.76
N THR A 86 22.94 -2.81 0.11
CA THR A 86 24.30 -3.07 0.59
C THR A 86 24.65 -4.53 0.35
N GLY A 87 25.90 -4.80 -0.02
CA GLY A 87 26.33 -6.11 -0.46
C GLY A 87 27.61 -6.61 0.17
N ALA A 88 27.92 -7.89 -0.08
CA ALA A 88 29.21 -8.49 0.29
C ALA A 88 30.39 -7.86 -0.49
N THR A 89 30.08 -7.17 -1.60
CA THR A 89 31.00 -6.45 -2.46
C THR A 89 30.81 -4.94 -2.30
N THR A 90 31.69 -4.11 -2.88
CA THR A 90 31.63 -2.62 -2.79
C THR A 90 30.49 -2.03 -3.65
N VAL A 91 29.40 -2.77 -3.80
CA VAL A 91 28.22 -2.42 -4.59
C VAL A 91 27.43 -1.38 -3.82
N LEU A 92 27.03 -0.35 -4.55
CA LEU A 92 26.12 0.67 -4.07
C LEU A 92 24.87 0.57 -4.91
N GLY A 93 23.72 0.54 -4.28
CA GLY A 93 22.45 0.67 -4.96
C GLY A 93 21.42 1.32 -4.07
N HIS A 94 20.38 1.85 -4.70
CA HIS A 94 19.25 2.44 -4.02
C HIS A 94 17.98 2.11 -4.79
N ALA A 95 16.94 1.72 -4.08
CA ALA A 95 15.61 1.51 -4.65
C ALA A 95 14.61 2.42 -3.96
N THR A 96 13.63 2.85 -4.74
CA THR A 96 12.44 3.57 -4.27
C THR A 96 11.21 2.77 -4.63
N GLY A 97 10.22 2.76 -3.74
CA GLY A 97 8.93 2.11 -3.93
C GLY A 97 7.80 3.11 -3.76
N SER A 98 6.78 2.99 -4.60
CA SER A 98 5.53 3.75 -4.51
C SER A 98 4.36 2.76 -4.55
N LEU A 99 3.63 2.64 -3.45
CA LEU A 99 2.45 1.80 -3.36
C LEU A 99 1.19 2.65 -3.55
N THR A 100 0.35 2.31 -4.52
CA THR A 100 -0.92 2.98 -4.80
C THR A 100 -1.95 1.93 -5.22
N ASP A 101 -3.11 1.91 -4.57
CA ASP A 101 -4.19 0.97 -4.89
C ASP A 101 -3.76 -0.51 -4.97
N GLY A 102 -2.83 -0.93 -4.09
CA GLY A 102 -2.28 -2.29 -4.05
C GLY A 102 -1.18 -2.57 -5.09
N GLU A 103 -0.92 -1.65 -6.02
CA GLU A 103 0.18 -1.75 -6.98
C GLU A 103 1.44 -1.08 -6.41
N LEU A 104 2.52 -1.86 -6.24
CA LEU A 104 3.85 -1.36 -5.92
C LEU A 104 4.62 -1.11 -7.22
N THR A 105 4.92 0.15 -7.51
CA THR A 105 5.92 0.53 -8.52
C THR A 105 7.29 0.70 -7.85
N VAL A 106 8.30 0.00 -8.33
CA VAL A 106 9.69 0.10 -7.86
C VAL A 106 10.60 0.62 -8.96
N GLY A 107 11.53 1.48 -8.58
CA GLY A 107 12.62 1.92 -9.44
C GLY A 107 13.89 2.19 -8.64
N GLY A 108 15.04 1.93 -9.24
CA GLY A 108 16.32 2.12 -8.57
C GLY A 108 17.51 2.06 -9.50
N ASP A 109 18.69 2.18 -8.90
CA ASP A 109 19.98 2.10 -9.58
C ASP A 109 20.97 1.28 -8.77
N PHE A 110 21.98 0.76 -9.45
CA PHE A 110 23.11 0.10 -8.85
C PHE A 110 24.40 0.44 -9.58
N SER A 111 25.53 0.29 -8.87
CA SER A 111 26.87 0.44 -9.42
C SER A 111 27.89 -0.39 -8.65
N GLY A 112 29.01 -0.69 -9.31
CA GLY A 112 30.14 -1.36 -8.69
C GLY A 112 30.04 -2.89 -8.64
N LEU A 113 29.13 -3.51 -9.41
CA LEU A 113 29.17 -4.95 -9.62
C LEU A 113 30.50 -5.34 -10.29
N ARG A 114 31.01 -6.51 -9.91
CA ARG A 114 32.26 -7.08 -10.45
C ARG A 114 32.06 -8.37 -11.23
N SER A 115 30.81 -8.82 -11.29
CA SER A 115 30.33 -10.01 -11.97
C SER A 115 29.02 -9.63 -12.64
N ARG A 116 28.69 -10.30 -13.74
CA ARG A 116 27.49 -10.03 -14.53
C ARG A 116 26.24 -10.42 -13.74
N LEU A 117 25.10 -9.85 -14.12
CA LEU A 117 23.80 -10.23 -13.57
C LEU A 117 23.46 -11.68 -13.97
N GLU A 118 22.78 -12.42 -13.08
CA GLU A 118 22.46 -13.84 -13.30
C GLU A 118 21.68 -14.12 -14.60
N ASN A 119 20.76 -13.23 -14.97
CA ASN A 119 19.95 -13.36 -16.18
C ASN A 119 20.74 -13.14 -17.49
N GLN A 120 22.01 -12.73 -17.39
CA GLN A 120 22.93 -12.62 -18.53
C GLN A 120 23.70 -13.92 -18.80
N MET A 121 23.52 -14.95 -17.97
CA MET A 121 24.16 -16.27 -18.12
C MET A 121 23.39 -17.16 -19.09
N GLU A 122 24.12 -17.94 -19.91
CA GLU A 122 23.48 -19.01 -20.67
C GLU A 122 22.93 -20.10 -19.72
N ASN A 123 21.61 -20.34 -19.79
CA ASN A 123 20.86 -21.36 -19.02
C ASN A 123 20.46 -20.98 -17.58
N VAL A 124 20.45 -19.70 -17.23
CA VAL A 124 19.81 -19.24 -16.00
C VAL A 124 18.40 -18.74 -16.33
N LEU A 125 17.41 -19.26 -15.60
CA LEU A 125 16.01 -18.84 -15.68
C LEU A 125 15.61 -17.94 -14.50
N ALA A 126 16.51 -17.73 -13.54
CA ALA A 126 16.26 -16.89 -12.39
C ALA A 126 16.39 -15.41 -12.78
N PRO A 127 15.46 -14.54 -12.33
CA PRO A 127 15.60 -13.10 -12.46
C PRO A 127 16.80 -12.60 -11.64
N ALA A 128 17.55 -11.65 -12.19
CA ALA A 128 18.76 -11.15 -11.54
C ALA A 128 18.50 -10.07 -10.48
N ILE A 129 17.35 -9.39 -10.56
CA ILE A 129 16.94 -8.41 -9.56
C ILE A 129 15.53 -8.78 -9.13
N THR A 130 15.32 -8.91 -7.83
CA THR A 130 14.08 -9.46 -7.30
C THR A 130 13.56 -8.68 -6.10
N ILE A 131 12.25 -8.76 -5.89
CA ILE A 131 11.60 -8.38 -4.65
C ILE A 131 10.95 -9.63 -4.05
N TYR A 132 11.14 -9.86 -2.76
CA TYR A 132 10.51 -10.96 -2.04
C TYR A 132 10.22 -10.58 -0.58
N THR A 133 9.32 -11.34 0.05
CA THR A 133 9.02 -11.22 1.48
C THR A 133 10.02 -12.03 2.30
N ASN A 134 10.56 -11.45 3.36
CA ASN A 134 11.53 -12.08 4.24
C ASN A 134 10.99 -13.38 4.84
N GLY A 135 11.72 -14.48 4.62
CA GLY A 135 11.32 -15.80 5.13
C GLY A 135 10.27 -16.52 4.29
N ASP A 136 9.71 -15.87 3.27
CA ASP A 136 8.84 -16.48 2.27
C ASP A 136 9.20 -16.00 0.85
N ASN A 137 10.14 -16.70 0.22
CA ASN A 137 10.54 -16.42 -1.15
C ASN A 137 9.57 -17.04 -2.19
N SER A 138 8.38 -17.49 -1.79
CA SER A 138 7.42 -18.12 -2.72
C SER A 138 6.80 -17.12 -3.69
N SER A 139 6.65 -15.87 -3.28
CA SER A 139 6.36 -14.73 -4.15
C SER A 139 7.65 -13.94 -4.41
N THR A 140 8.18 -14.06 -5.63
CA THR A 140 9.32 -13.30 -6.09
C THR A 140 8.92 -12.50 -7.32
N TYR A 141 9.06 -11.18 -7.26
CA TYR A 141 8.82 -10.27 -8.38
C TYR A 141 10.13 -9.91 -9.07
N GLU A 142 10.20 -10.01 -10.39
CA GLU A 142 11.39 -9.62 -11.16
C GLU A 142 11.47 -8.10 -11.33
N LEU A 143 12.65 -7.49 -11.25
CA LEU A 143 12.85 -6.12 -11.68
C LEU A 143 13.70 -6.15 -12.95
N ILE A 144 13.23 -5.44 -13.98
CA ILE A 144 13.92 -5.41 -15.27
C ILE A 144 15.05 -4.39 -15.18
N ALA A 145 16.28 -4.86 -15.41
CA ALA A 145 17.47 -4.02 -15.44
C ALA A 145 17.74 -3.47 -16.85
N ASP A 146 18.06 -2.18 -16.93
CA ASP A 146 18.76 -1.56 -18.05
C ASP A 146 20.22 -1.35 -17.65
N ILE A 147 21.12 -2.06 -18.33
CA ILE A 147 22.52 -2.23 -17.93
C ILE A 147 23.39 -1.31 -18.78
N GLU A 148 24.31 -0.58 -18.14
CA GLU A 148 25.25 0.28 -18.84
C GLU A 148 26.36 -0.52 -19.55
N ASP A 149 27.12 0.15 -20.41
CA ASP A 149 28.24 -0.45 -21.17
C ASP A 149 29.34 -1.04 -20.28
N ASP A 150 29.44 -0.61 -19.02
CA ASP A 150 30.42 -1.14 -18.07
C ASP A 150 30.03 -2.50 -17.47
N GLU A 151 28.81 -2.97 -17.74
CA GLU A 151 28.17 -4.19 -17.21
C GLU A 151 28.15 -4.27 -15.67
N GLY A 152 28.58 -3.20 -14.99
CA GLY A 152 28.76 -3.11 -13.54
C GLY A 152 27.80 -2.14 -12.87
N SER A 153 27.06 -1.38 -13.68
CA SER A 153 26.08 -0.40 -13.27
C SER A 153 24.84 -0.43 -14.15
N GLY A 154 23.75 0.14 -13.65
CA GLY A 154 22.49 0.16 -14.36
C GLY A 154 21.35 0.69 -13.52
N GLN A 155 20.19 0.76 -14.15
CA GLN A 155 18.91 1.09 -13.52
C GLN A 155 18.02 -0.14 -13.56
N PHE A 156 17.04 -0.20 -12.66
CA PHE A 156 16.02 -1.24 -12.70
C PHE A 156 14.66 -0.67 -12.34
N ALA A 157 13.62 -1.32 -12.85
CA ALA A 157 12.24 -0.98 -12.53
C ALA A 157 11.28 -2.16 -12.69
N GLY A 158 10.13 -2.05 -12.04
CA GLY A 158 9.00 -2.98 -12.20
C GLY A 158 7.76 -2.45 -11.48
N SER A 159 6.61 -3.01 -11.81
CA SER A 159 5.34 -2.68 -11.17
C SER A 159 4.52 -3.94 -10.98
N TYR A 160 4.01 -4.14 -9.76
CA TYR A 160 3.38 -5.38 -9.35
C TYR A 160 2.21 -5.14 -8.41
N GLU A 161 1.11 -5.84 -8.65
CA GLU A 161 0.03 -5.97 -7.68
C GLU A 161 0.49 -6.87 -6.54
N LEU A 162 0.45 -6.32 -5.33
CA LEU A 162 0.77 -7.03 -4.10
C LEU A 162 -0.50 -7.60 -3.47
N THR A 163 -0.37 -8.76 -2.84
CA THR A 163 -1.40 -9.29 -1.94
C THR A 163 -1.47 -8.46 -0.65
N ASP A 164 -2.58 -8.58 0.08
CA ASP A 164 -2.73 -7.90 1.38
C ASP A 164 -1.61 -8.25 2.37
N GLU A 165 -1.14 -9.51 2.35
CA GLU A 165 -0.04 -9.97 3.21
C GLU A 165 1.30 -9.31 2.84
N GLU A 166 1.60 -9.18 1.54
CA GLU A 166 2.80 -8.50 1.04
C GLU A 166 2.76 -6.99 1.28
N ILE A 167 1.57 -6.36 1.24
CA ILE A 167 1.40 -4.95 1.60
C ILE A 167 1.74 -4.73 3.07
N GLU A 168 1.28 -5.60 3.96
CA GLU A 168 1.61 -5.51 5.39
C GLU A 168 3.09 -5.79 5.65
N ALA A 169 3.69 -6.72 4.92
CA ALA A 169 5.14 -6.98 4.96
C ALA A 169 5.93 -5.75 4.51
N LEU A 170 5.55 -5.10 3.40
CA LEU A 170 6.18 -3.86 2.93
C LEU A 170 6.10 -2.75 3.97
N ARG A 171 4.94 -2.55 4.59
CA ARG A 171 4.73 -1.56 5.65
C ARG A 171 5.55 -1.85 6.91
N SER A 172 5.81 -3.12 7.17
CA SER A 172 6.58 -3.59 8.33
C SER A 172 8.09 -3.67 8.09
N GLY A 173 8.55 -3.39 6.86
CA GLY A 173 9.95 -3.48 6.48
C GLY A 173 10.46 -4.90 6.23
N GLU A 174 9.55 -5.80 5.84
CA GLU A 174 9.82 -7.22 5.61
C GLU A 174 9.90 -7.57 4.11
N LEU A 175 9.73 -6.59 3.20
CA LEU A 175 9.98 -6.77 1.77
C LEU A 175 11.43 -6.37 1.45
N THR A 176 12.15 -7.28 0.80
CA THR A 176 13.55 -7.11 0.42
C THR A 176 13.69 -7.01 -1.08
N VAL A 177 14.50 -6.05 -1.55
CA VAL A 177 15.05 -6.03 -2.91
C VAL A 177 16.44 -6.65 -2.90
N GLU A 178 16.71 -7.52 -3.86
CA GLU A 178 17.97 -8.23 -4.01
C GLU A 178 18.49 -8.12 -5.44
N ILE A 179 19.81 -7.97 -5.57
CA ILE A 179 20.54 -8.06 -6.84
C ILE A 179 21.45 -9.29 -6.75
N SER A 180 21.31 -10.20 -7.70
CA SER A 180 22.10 -11.43 -7.82
C SER A 180 23.01 -11.40 -9.06
N THR A 181 24.19 -11.97 -8.90
CA THR A 181 25.24 -12.03 -9.94
C THR A 181 25.80 -13.43 -10.08
N GLU A 182 26.51 -13.72 -11.18
CA GLU A 182 27.12 -15.06 -11.41
C GLU A 182 27.96 -15.54 -10.21
N ASP A 183 28.77 -14.65 -9.62
CA ASP A 183 29.63 -14.98 -8.48
C ASP A 183 28.92 -14.94 -7.11
N HIS A 184 27.77 -14.28 -7.04
CA HIS A 184 26.95 -14.14 -5.83
C HIS A 184 25.47 -14.35 -6.19
N PRO A 185 25.05 -15.61 -6.42
CA PRO A 185 23.69 -15.94 -6.86
C PRO A 185 22.67 -15.75 -5.73
N ASP A 186 23.10 -15.85 -4.48
CA ASP A 186 22.27 -15.68 -3.29
C ASP A 186 22.37 -14.24 -2.73
N GLY A 187 22.40 -13.24 -3.61
CA GLY A 187 22.49 -11.81 -3.26
C GLY A 187 23.91 -11.23 -3.28
N ALA A 188 24.23 -10.51 -4.36
CA ALA A 188 25.38 -9.62 -4.44
C ALA A 188 25.18 -8.33 -3.62
N ALA A 189 23.94 -7.84 -3.56
CA ALA A 189 23.48 -6.72 -2.72
C ALA A 189 22.00 -6.87 -2.36
N THR A 190 21.63 -6.48 -1.14
CA THR A 190 20.25 -6.52 -0.64
C THR A 190 19.88 -5.25 0.11
N GLY A 191 18.60 -4.90 0.12
CA GLY A 191 18.05 -3.80 0.90
C GLY A 191 16.60 -4.06 1.28
N GLU A 192 16.23 -3.75 2.52
CA GLU A 192 14.85 -3.81 3.00
C GLU A 192 14.15 -2.49 2.69
N PHE A 193 12.94 -2.54 2.15
CA PHE A 193 12.13 -1.34 1.96
C PHE A 193 11.65 -0.82 3.31
N VAL A 194 11.91 0.46 3.59
CA VAL A 194 11.41 1.13 4.78
C VAL A 194 10.51 2.30 4.39
N PRO A 195 9.44 2.59 5.14
CA PRO A 195 8.62 3.77 4.90
C PRO A 195 9.44 5.05 4.96
N ARG A 196 9.17 5.97 4.01
CA ARG A 196 9.86 7.26 3.88
C ARG A 196 9.25 8.35 4.77
#